data_AF-A0A1Q1NI56-F1
#
_entry.id   AF-A0A1Q1NI56-F1
#
_cell.length_a   1.000
_cell.length_b   1.000
_cell.length_c   1.000
_cell.angle_alpha   90.00
_cell.angle_beta   90.00
_cell.angle_gamma   90.00
#
_symmetry.space_group_name_H-M   'P 1'
#
loop_
_entity.id
_entity.type
_entity.pdbx_description
1 polymer ?
#
loop_
_entity_poly.entity_id
_entity_poly.type
_entity_poly.pdbx_seq_one_letter_code
_entity_poly.pdbx_strand_id
1 'polypeptide(L)'
;MGIVQDTLCGVNLFSRRDTFLNQNETMNILMWVPNWDGRIPVPAVLKPLPLWTGKQIFSLIIPKGVSHTGAHSSDPENEHRFLTPHDTKVLIENGELLTGNICKKTVGVGSSLIQVIMREHGPEVTKYFFNGIQQIVNYWLLQHGFSIGIGDAVADRHTMEAITNTITNAKTSVNEVILDAQQDRLLCEPGMTLRETFEYKVNREL
;
A
#
# COMPACT_ATOMS: atom_id res chain seq x y z
N MET A 1 3.98 -17.88 -1.96
CA MET A 1 3.63 -17.38 -0.62
C MET A 1 3.97 -15.90 -0.54
N GLY A 2 3.30 -15.14 0.32
CA GLY A 2 3.51 -13.71 0.51
C GLY A 2 2.96 -13.25 1.86
N ILE A 3 3.33 -12.05 2.29
CA ILE A 3 2.81 -11.42 3.51
C ILE A 3 1.36 -10.96 3.27
N VAL A 4 0.49 -11.23 4.23
CA VAL A 4 -0.97 -11.00 4.14
C VAL A 4 -1.52 -10.40 5.43
N GLN A 5 -2.78 -9.95 5.39
CA GLN A 5 -3.57 -9.50 6.54
C GLN A 5 -2.85 -8.44 7.38
N ASP A 6 -2.82 -8.63 8.71
CA ASP A 6 -2.33 -7.66 9.69
C ASP A 6 -0.87 -7.31 9.46
N THR A 7 -0.04 -8.32 9.15
CA THR A 7 1.37 -8.09 8.86
C THR A 7 1.54 -7.25 7.59
N LEU A 8 0.70 -7.42 6.57
CA LEU A 8 0.79 -6.60 5.36
C LEU A 8 0.39 -5.14 5.63
N CYS A 9 -0.67 -4.94 6.43
CA CYS A 9 -1.09 -3.62 6.87
C CYS A 9 -0.01 -2.96 7.74
N GLY A 10 0.48 -3.69 8.74
CA GLY A 10 1.51 -3.26 9.66
C GLY A 10 2.82 -2.91 8.95
N VAL A 11 3.25 -3.69 7.94
CA VAL A 11 4.47 -3.38 7.16
C VAL A 11 4.33 -2.04 6.44
N ASN A 12 3.15 -1.75 5.88
CA ASN A 12 2.91 -0.48 5.19
C ASN A 12 2.91 0.73 6.15
N LEU A 13 2.41 0.55 7.37
CA LEU A 13 2.47 1.59 8.41
C LEU A 13 3.88 1.74 8.98
N PHE A 14 4.55 0.61 9.22
CA PHE A 14 5.88 0.55 9.80
C PHE A 14 6.93 1.19 8.90
N SER A 15 6.83 0.96 7.59
CA SER A 15 7.82 1.46 6.62
C SER A 15 7.53 2.86 6.08
N ARG A 16 6.60 3.64 6.65
CA ARG A 16 6.41 5.05 6.28
C ARG A 16 7.58 5.93 6.76
N ARG A 17 7.66 7.17 6.27
CA ARG A 17 8.76 8.12 6.61
C ARG A 17 8.59 8.75 7.99
N ASP A 18 7.35 8.92 8.40
CA ASP A 18 6.91 9.49 9.66
C ASP A 18 6.99 8.49 10.83
N THR A 19 7.23 7.21 10.55
CA THR A 19 7.36 6.17 11.57
C THR A 19 8.76 6.18 12.19
N PHE A 20 8.84 6.79 13.37
CA PHE A 20 10.02 6.78 14.23
C PHE A 20 9.81 5.91 15.47
N LEU A 21 10.89 5.27 15.91
CA LEU A 21 10.94 4.39 17.06
C LEU A 21 11.91 4.95 18.08
N ASN A 22 11.50 4.95 19.34
CA ASN A 22 12.37 5.30 20.46
C ASN A 22 13.32 4.16 20.77
N GLN A 23 14.40 4.48 21.49
CA GLN A 23 15.41 3.49 21.90
C GLN A 23 14.81 2.26 22.57
N ASN A 24 13.85 2.43 23.49
CA ASN A 24 13.20 1.33 24.20
C ASN A 24 12.40 0.41 23.26
N GLU A 25 11.64 1.01 22.34
CA GLU A 25 10.84 0.27 21.36
C GLU A 25 11.75 -0.48 20.38
N THR A 26 12.81 0.18 19.91
CA THR A 26 13.82 -0.43 19.05
C THR A 26 14.47 -1.63 19.73
N MET A 27 14.94 -1.48 20.97
CA MET A 27 15.57 -2.59 21.70
C MET A 27 14.63 -3.79 21.85
N ASN A 28 13.36 -3.54 22.18
CA ASN A 28 12.38 -4.62 22.29
C ASN A 28 12.09 -5.30 20.94
N ILE A 29 12.00 -4.53 19.85
CA ILE A 29 11.79 -5.07 18.50
C ILE A 29 13.01 -5.90 18.05
N LEU A 30 14.24 -5.44 18.34
CA LEU A 30 15.47 -6.14 17.95
C LEU A 30 15.55 -7.57 18.52
N MET A 31 14.96 -7.82 19.68
CA MET A 31 14.89 -9.17 20.27
C MET A 31 14.11 -10.17 19.41
N TRP A 32 13.26 -9.68 18.50
CA TRP A 32 12.47 -10.50 17.58
C TRP A 32 13.11 -10.65 16.20
N VAL A 33 14.24 -10.00 15.94
CA VAL A 33 14.94 -10.11 14.65
C VAL A 33 15.65 -11.47 14.59
N PRO A 34 15.33 -12.33 13.61
CA PRO A 34 15.97 -13.64 13.48
C PRO A 34 17.44 -13.47 13.11
N ASN A 35 18.33 -14.25 13.75
CA ASN A 35 19.77 -14.24 13.50
C ASN A 35 20.42 -12.84 13.67
N TRP A 36 19.89 -12.01 14.56
CA TRP A 36 20.49 -10.72 14.87
C TRP A 36 21.92 -10.88 15.42
N ASP A 37 22.83 -10.04 14.93
CA ASP A 37 24.26 -10.06 15.26
C ASP A 37 24.60 -9.42 16.62
N GLY A 38 23.58 -8.99 17.36
CA GLY A 38 23.72 -8.32 18.65
C GLY A 38 24.15 -6.84 18.54
N ARG A 39 24.24 -6.29 17.32
CA ARG A 39 24.65 -4.91 17.09
C ARG A 39 23.44 -4.03 16.85
N ILE A 40 23.27 -3.04 17.72
CA ILE A 40 22.21 -2.04 17.56
C ILE A 40 22.64 -1.09 16.42
N PRO A 41 21.81 -0.90 15.39
CA PRO A 41 22.14 0.03 14.30
C PRO A 41 22.22 1.47 14.81
N VAL A 42 22.98 2.31 14.10
CA VAL A 42 23.04 3.75 14.41
C VAL A 42 21.67 4.38 14.13
N PRO A 43 21.14 5.22 15.03
CA PRO A 43 19.84 5.88 14.81
C PRO A 43 19.89 6.81 13.60
N ALA A 44 18.79 6.92 12.86
CA ALA A 44 18.65 7.86 11.75
C ALA A 44 18.75 9.32 12.21
N VAL A 45 18.24 9.62 13.41
CA VAL A 45 18.30 10.95 14.02
C VAL A 45 19.04 10.84 15.34
N LEU A 46 20.11 11.64 15.50
CA LEU A 46 20.96 11.62 16.70
C LEU A 46 20.58 12.68 17.74
N LYS A 47 20.03 13.81 17.29
CA LYS A 47 19.65 14.95 18.13
C LYS A 47 18.27 15.46 17.70
N PRO A 48 17.40 15.93 18.62
CA PRO A 48 17.63 16.07 20.06
C PRO A 48 17.55 14.74 20.84
N LEU A 49 16.91 13.72 20.27
CA LEU A 49 16.80 12.37 20.83
C LEU A 49 17.20 11.33 19.78
N PRO A 50 17.77 10.19 20.18
CA PRO A 50 18.09 9.11 19.26
C PRO A 50 16.81 8.43 18.78
N LEU A 51 16.54 8.50 17.46
CA LEU A 51 15.37 7.88 16.83
C LEU A 51 15.78 6.99 15.66
N TRP A 52 15.15 5.82 15.59
CA TRP A 52 15.29 4.86 14.51
C TRP A 52 14.06 4.92 13.60
N THR A 53 14.22 4.65 12.32
CA THR A 53 13.08 4.52 11.42
C THR A 53 12.64 3.06 11.29
N GLY A 54 11.36 2.83 10.99
CA GLY A 54 10.90 1.48 10.68
C GLY A 54 11.63 0.87 9.47
N LYS A 55 12.02 1.68 8.48
CA LYS A 55 12.84 1.22 7.34
C LYS A 55 14.21 0.69 7.75
N GLN A 56 14.87 1.34 8.72
CA GLN A 56 16.15 0.86 9.26
C GLN A 56 16.00 -0.52 9.90
N ILE A 57 14.96 -0.71 10.72
CA ILE A 57 14.71 -1.99 11.37
C ILE A 57 14.29 -3.06 10.35
N PHE A 58 13.48 -2.69 9.35
CA PHE A 58 13.13 -3.56 8.24
C PHE A 58 14.36 -3.97 7.41
N SER A 59 15.42 -3.17 7.37
CA SER A 59 16.66 -3.55 6.67
C SER A 59 17.40 -4.69 7.35
N LEU A 60 17.23 -4.88 8.67
CA LEU A 60 17.92 -5.93 9.43
C LEU A 60 17.45 -7.35 9.07
N ILE A 61 16.23 -7.47 8.56
CA ILE A 61 15.66 -8.76 8.15
C ILE A 61 15.98 -9.11 6.70
N ILE A 62 16.35 -8.12 5.87
CA ILE A 62 16.68 -8.38 4.47
C ILE A 62 18.09 -9.00 4.41
N PRO A 63 18.26 -10.13 3.73
CA PRO A 63 19.58 -10.74 3.57
C PRO A 63 20.57 -9.77 2.88
N LYS A 64 21.81 -9.76 3.36
CA LYS A 64 22.88 -8.98 2.73
C LYS A 64 23.14 -9.47 1.30
N GLY A 65 23.41 -8.55 0.38
CA GLY A 65 23.58 -8.83 -1.05
C GLY A 65 22.32 -8.67 -1.90
N VAL A 66 21.13 -8.64 -1.29
CA VAL A 66 19.86 -8.49 -2.03
C VAL A 66 19.70 -7.06 -2.52
N SER A 67 19.48 -6.90 -3.83
CA SER A 67 19.15 -5.60 -4.42
C SER A 67 17.83 -5.68 -5.17
N HIS A 68 16.94 -4.73 -4.90
CA HIS A 68 15.61 -4.72 -5.49
C HIS A 68 15.14 -3.28 -5.77
N THR A 69 14.56 -3.09 -6.96
CA THR A 69 13.86 -1.85 -7.32
C THR A 69 12.41 -2.16 -7.64
N GLY A 70 11.50 -1.38 -7.04
CA GLY A 70 10.06 -1.54 -7.20
C GLY A 70 9.33 -0.21 -7.04
N ALA A 71 8.01 -0.24 -7.22
CA ALA A 71 7.14 0.91 -7.06
C ALA A 71 5.94 0.55 -6.19
N HIS A 72 5.50 1.51 -5.37
CA HIS A 72 4.31 1.43 -4.55
C HIS A 72 3.06 1.33 -5.44
N SER A 73 1.92 0.93 -4.87
CA SER A 73 0.65 0.89 -5.61
C SER A 73 0.21 2.28 -6.09
N SER A 74 0.54 3.31 -5.31
CA SER A 74 0.13 4.70 -5.53
C SER A 74 1.22 5.56 -6.17
N ASP A 75 2.17 4.93 -6.86
CA ASP A 75 3.27 5.60 -7.54
C ASP A 75 2.75 6.41 -8.75
N PRO A 76 2.96 7.74 -8.80
CA PRO A 76 2.64 8.55 -9.96
C PRO A 76 3.64 8.30 -11.10
N GLU A 77 3.16 8.31 -12.35
CA GLU A 77 3.94 7.93 -13.53
C GLU A 77 5.23 8.75 -13.74
N ASN A 78 5.29 9.99 -13.23
CA ASN A 78 6.39 10.94 -13.42
C ASN A 78 7.30 11.14 -12.19
N GLU A 79 7.30 10.23 -11.21
CA GLU A 79 8.16 10.40 -10.03
C GLU A 79 9.64 10.11 -10.32
N HIS A 80 10.54 10.95 -9.78
CA HIS A 80 11.98 10.76 -9.89
C HIS A 80 12.41 9.42 -9.27
N ARG A 81 13.34 8.74 -9.95
CA ARG A 81 13.78 7.38 -9.60
C ARG A 81 14.47 7.27 -8.23
N PHE A 82 15.25 8.28 -7.84
CA PHE A 82 16.10 8.23 -6.64
C PHE A 82 15.61 9.10 -5.49
N LEU A 83 14.86 10.16 -5.80
CA LEU A 83 14.29 11.06 -4.80
C LEU A 83 12.78 11.11 -5.01
N THR A 84 12.04 10.42 -4.15
CA THR A 84 10.59 10.30 -4.24
C THR A 84 9.94 11.22 -3.23
N PRO A 85 9.23 12.30 -3.62
CA PRO A 85 8.47 13.09 -2.65
C PRO A 85 7.45 12.26 -1.86
N HIS A 86 6.81 11.27 -2.51
CA HIS A 86 5.70 10.49 -1.92
C HIS A 86 6.13 9.15 -1.33
N ASP A 87 7.43 8.85 -1.29
CA ASP A 87 7.96 7.58 -0.79
C ASP A 87 7.41 6.34 -1.51
N THR A 88 7.29 6.42 -2.82
CA THR A 88 6.63 5.43 -3.66
C THR A 88 7.60 4.44 -4.30
N LYS A 89 8.75 4.89 -4.81
CA LYS A 89 9.79 3.98 -5.35
C LYS A 89 10.50 3.27 -4.20
N VAL A 90 10.41 1.94 -4.21
CA VAL A 90 11.10 1.06 -3.28
C VAL A 90 12.48 0.75 -3.83
N LEU A 91 13.51 1.17 -3.12
CA LEU A 91 14.91 0.89 -3.43
C LEU A 91 15.55 0.14 -2.27
N ILE A 92 15.93 -1.11 -2.53
CA ILE A 92 16.72 -1.93 -1.64
C ILE A 92 18.06 -2.16 -2.30
N GLU A 93 19.15 -1.84 -1.61
CA GLU A 93 20.50 -2.02 -2.10
C GLU A 93 21.32 -2.76 -1.04
N ASN A 94 21.96 -3.85 -1.43
CA ASN A 94 22.79 -4.68 -0.54
C ASN A 94 22.12 -5.08 0.79
N GLY A 95 20.82 -5.36 0.76
CA GLY A 95 20.03 -5.71 1.93
C GLY A 95 19.61 -4.52 2.81
N GLU A 96 19.68 -3.29 2.29
CA GLU A 96 19.26 -2.08 3.02
C GLU A 96 18.14 -1.36 2.27
N LEU A 97 17.03 -1.09 2.95
CA LEU A 97 15.88 -0.35 2.42
C LEU A 97 16.16 1.15 2.52
N LEU A 98 16.57 1.74 1.40
CA LEU A 98 16.94 3.14 1.30
C LEU A 98 15.72 4.05 1.19
N THR A 99 14.80 3.72 0.28
CA THR A 99 13.60 4.53 0.00
C THR A 99 12.39 3.66 -0.28
N GLY A 100 11.20 4.23 -0.09
CA GLY A 100 9.93 3.63 -0.48
C GLY A 100 9.18 2.96 0.66
N ASN A 101 7.86 3.09 0.60
CA ASN A 101 6.92 2.40 1.48
C ASN A 101 6.64 0.98 0.94
N ILE A 102 6.71 -0.01 1.81
CA ILE A 102 6.51 -1.40 1.45
C ILE A 102 5.01 -1.70 1.31
N CYS A 103 4.62 -2.34 0.21
CA CYS A 103 3.24 -2.68 -0.07
C CYS A 103 3.09 -4.11 -0.59
N LYS A 104 1.85 -4.48 -0.96
CA LYS A 104 1.53 -5.79 -1.54
C LYS A 104 2.38 -6.12 -2.78
N LYS A 105 2.73 -5.12 -3.60
CA LYS A 105 3.60 -5.36 -4.77
C LYS A 105 4.99 -5.84 -4.37
N THR A 106 5.50 -5.37 -3.23
CA THR A 106 6.85 -5.67 -2.73
C THR A 106 6.92 -6.95 -1.90
N VAL A 107 5.93 -7.23 -1.03
CA VAL A 107 5.98 -8.38 -0.10
C VAL A 107 4.78 -9.32 -0.20
N GLY A 108 3.83 -9.08 -1.11
CA GLY A 108 2.64 -9.91 -1.31
C GLY A 108 2.89 -11.18 -2.12
N VAL A 109 1.79 -11.86 -2.47
CA VAL A 109 1.84 -13.07 -3.32
C VAL A 109 2.25 -12.67 -4.73
N GLY A 110 3.28 -13.33 -5.27
CA GLY A 110 3.86 -12.96 -6.56
C GLY A 110 4.75 -11.72 -6.50
N SER A 111 5.13 -11.28 -5.29
CA SER A 111 5.99 -10.11 -5.13
C SER A 111 7.41 -10.34 -5.61
N SER A 112 8.00 -9.25 -6.10
CA SER A 112 9.34 -9.22 -6.65
C SER A 112 10.41 -9.46 -5.59
N LEU A 113 10.31 -8.89 -4.39
CA LEU A 113 11.35 -9.01 -3.37
C LEU A 113 11.49 -10.45 -2.85
N ILE A 114 10.37 -11.10 -2.52
CA ILE A 114 10.39 -12.48 -2.02
C ILE A 114 10.92 -13.43 -3.09
N GLN A 115 10.55 -13.21 -4.35
CA GLN A 115 11.08 -14.01 -5.47
C GLN A 115 12.58 -13.80 -5.68
N VAL A 116 13.08 -12.57 -5.53
CA VAL A 116 14.52 -12.27 -5.60
C VAL A 116 15.26 -13.00 -4.49
N ILE A 117 14.82 -12.88 -3.23
CA ILE A 117 15.44 -13.57 -2.09
C ILE A 117 15.43 -15.09 -2.28
N MET A 118 14.31 -15.65 -2.74
CA MET A 118 14.18 -17.09 -3.01
C MET A 118 15.15 -17.58 -4.09
N ARG A 119 15.37 -16.78 -5.14
CA ARG A 119 16.27 -17.14 -6.24
C ARG A 119 17.74 -16.96 -5.89
N GLU A 120 18.08 -15.92 -5.14
CA GLU A 120 19.47 -15.59 -4.80
C GLU A 120 19.99 -16.36 -3.58
N HIS A 121 19.16 -16.54 -2.54
CA HIS A 121 19.59 -17.11 -1.25
C HIS A 121 18.88 -18.41 -0.88
N GLY A 122 17.89 -18.84 -1.68
CA GLY A 122 17.21 -20.11 -1.49
C GLY A 122 16.11 -20.11 -0.40
N PRO A 123 15.50 -21.28 -0.15
CA PRO A 123 14.29 -21.42 0.68
C PRO A 123 14.52 -21.14 2.16
N GLU A 124 15.65 -21.57 2.72
CA GLU A 124 15.92 -21.42 4.17
C GLU A 124 16.04 -19.95 4.58
N VAL A 125 16.77 -19.15 3.79
CA VAL A 125 16.90 -17.71 4.03
C VAL A 125 15.55 -17.00 3.83
N THR A 126 14.80 -17.40 2.80
CA THR A 126 13.45 -16.87 2.56
C THR A 126 12.50 -17.18 3.72
N LYS A 127 12.60 -18.36 4.34
CA LYS A 127 11.84 -18.74 5.55
C LYS A 127 12.18 -17.80 6.72
N TYR A 128 13.46 -17.52 6.95
CA TYR A 128 13.86 -16.55 8.00
C TYR A 128 13.34 -15.15 7.71
N PHE A 129 13.35 -14.72 6.45
CA PHE A 129 12.76 -13.43 6.05
C PHE A 129 11.26 -13.37 6.36
N PHE A 130 10.49 -14.40 6.03
CA PHE A 130 9.07 -14.48 6.38
C PHE A 130 8.82 -14.38 7.89
N ASN A 131 9.58 -15.14 8.68
CA ASN A 131 9.46 -15.14 10.13
C ASN A 131 9.83 -13.77 10.72
N GLY A 132 10.92 -13.17 10.24
CA GLY A 132 11.40 -11.87 10.72
C GLY A 132 10.40 -10.75 10.46
N ILE A 133 9.82 -10.67 9.24
CA ILE A 133 8.76 -9.69 8.95
C ILE A 133 7.60 -9.86 9.92
N GLN A 134 7.08 -11.08 10.04
CA GLN A 134 5.89 -11.33 10.84
C GLN A 134 6.13 -11.01 12.32
N GLN A 135 7.26 -11.43 12.88
CA GLN A 135 7.56 -11.21 14.30
C GLN A 135 7.74 -9.72 14.62
N ILE A 136 8.55 -9.01 13.85
CA ILE A 136 8.83 -7.58 14.07
C ILE A 136 7.57 -6.75 13.90
N VAL A 137 6.85 -6.97 12.81
CA VAL A 137 5.71 -6.13 12.45
C VAL A 137 4.52 -6.41 13.36
N ASN A 138 4.24 -7.68 13.68
CA ASN A 138 3.15 -7.99 14.59
C ASN A 138 3.45 -7.49 16.00
N TYR A 139 4.71 -7.56 16.46
CA TYR A 139 5.09 -6.99 17.75
C TYR A 139 4.94 -5.46 17.75
N TRP A 140 5.37 -4.79 16.68
CA TRP A 140 5.19 -3.34 16.55
C TRP A 140 3.71 -2.95 16.51
N LEU A 141 2.90 -3.69 15.73
CA LEU A 141 1.47 -3.47 15.58
C LEU A 141 0.71 -3.70 16.90
N LEU A 142 1.18 -4.63 17.74
CA LEU A 142 0.63 -4.84 19.08
C LEU A 142 0.76 -3.59 19.97
N GLN A 143 1.84 -2.82 19.83
CA GLN A 143 2.06 -1.60 20.61
C GLN A 143 1.35 -0.38 20.01
N HIS A 144 1.31 -0.27 18.68
CA HIS A 144 0.73 0.88 17.98
C HIS A 144 -0.79 0.78 17.83
N GLY A 145 -1.29 -0.45 17.68
CA GLY A 145 -2.68 -0.73 17.38
C GLY A 145 -3.04 -0.40 15.93
N PHE A 146 -4.10 -1.06 15.45
CA PHE A 146 -4.78 -0.71 14.21
C PHE A 146 -6.25 -1.05 14.38
N SER A 147 -7.13 -0.14 13.96
CA SER A 147 -8.57 -0.32 14.06
C SER A 147 -9.25 0.44 12.93
N ILE A 148 -10.50 0.06 12.66
CA ILE A 148 -11.40 0.75 11.74
C ILE A 148 -12.74 0.91 12.45
N GLY A 149 -13.34 2.09 12.34
CA GLY A 149 -14.62 2.42 12.94
C GLY A 149 -15.60 3.01 11.94
N ILE A 150 -16.80 3.33 12.42
CA ILE A 150 -17.81 4.02 11.60
C ILE A 150 -17.32 5.38 11.11
N GLY A 151 -16.45 6.05 11.87
CA GLY A 151 -15.87 7.34 11.50
C GLY A 151 -15.06 7.28 10.20
N ASP A 152 -14.40 6.16 9.90
CA ASP A 152 -13.65 5.97 8.66
C ASP A 152 -14.56 5.83 7.42
N ALA A 153 -15.86 5.58 7.62
CA ALA A 153 -16.87 5.50 6.58
C ALA A 153 -17.64 6.82 6.37
N VAL A 154 -17.49 7.81 7.26
CA VAL A 154 -18.20 9.09 7.16
C VAL A 154 -17.35 10.07 6.34
N ALA A 155 -17.82 10.38 5.13
CA ALA A 155 -17.21 11.40 4.28
C ALA A 155 -17.52 12.83 4.79
N ASP A 156 -16.67 13.79 4.44
CA ASP A 156 -16.91 15.19 4.77
C ASP A 156 -18.14 15.76 4.06
N ARG A 157 -18.73 16.81 4.63
CA ARG A 157 -19.97 17.42 4.10
C ARG A 157 -19.83 17.88 2.65
N HIS A 158 -18.68 18.45 2.28
CA HIS A 158 -18.45 18.95 0.93
C HIS A 158 -18.38 17.80 -0.07
N THR A 159 -17.71 16.70 0.28
CA THR A 159 -17.71 15.47 -0.53
C THR A 159 -19.11 14.86 -0.64
N MET A 160 -19.89 14.83 0.44
CA MET A 160 -21.28 14.34 0.41
C MET A 160 -22.19 15.19 -0.48
N GLU A 161 -22.02 16.51 -0.47
CA GLU A 161 -22.73 17.43 -1.37
C GLU A 161 -22.32 17.20 -2.82
N ALA A 162 -21.03 17.05 -3.09
CA ALA A 162 -20.53 16.72 -4.43
C ALA A 162 -21.09 15.37 -4.92
N ILE A 163 -21.11 14.33 -4.08
CA ILE A 163 -21.72 13.03 -4.41
C ILE A 163 -23.21 13.20 -4.72
N THR A 164 -23.95 13.93 -3.88
CA THR A 164 -25.39 14.15 -4.06
C THR A 164 -25.69 14.91 -5.34
N ASN A 165 -24.87 15.90 -5.69
CA ASN A 165 -24.98 16.66 -6.92
C ASN A 165 -24.70 15.76 -8.14
N THR A 166 -23.64 14.94 -8.11
CA THR A 166 -23.33 13.99 -9.17
C THR A 166 -24.46 12.99 -9.39
N ILE A 167 -25.05 12.45 -8.32
CA ILE A 167 -26.21 11.54 -8.41
C ILE A 167 -27.44 12.24 -9.00
N THR A 168 -27.70 13.49 -8.60
CA THR A 168 -28.82 14.28 -9.12
C THR A 168 -28.65 14.56 -10.61
N ASN A 169 -27.43 14.89 -11.04
CA ASN A 169 -27.10 15.11 -12.45
C ASN A 169 -27.29 13.82 -13.26
N ALA A 170 -26.76 12.69 -12.80
CA ALA A 170 -26.93 11.39 -13.45
C ALA A 170 -28.42 11.00 -13.59
N LYS A 171 -29.22 11.18 -12.53
CA LYS A 171 -30.68 10.95 -12.59
C LYS A 171 -31.38 11.86 -13.59
N THR A 172 -30.90 13.10 -13.74
CA THR A 172 -31.47 14.07 -14.70
C THR A 172 -31.17 13.62 -16.13
N SER A 173 -29.92 13.23 -16.43
CA SER A 173 -29.54 12.66 -17.73
C SER A 173 -30.35 11.39 -18.07
N VAL A 174 -30.54 10.49 -17.11
CA VAL A 174 -31.37 9.29 -17.33
C VAL A 174 -32.82 9.64 -17.62
N ASN A 175 -33.40 10.64 -16.93
CA ASN A 175 -34.75 11.10 -17.23
C ASN A 175 -34.88 11.69 -18.63
N GLU A 176 -33.87 12.41 -19.12
CA GLU A 176 -33.85 12.89 -20.51
C GLU A 176 -33.86 11.72 -21.50
N VAL A 177 -33.05 10.69 -21.27
CA VAL A 177 -33.04 9.47 -22.10
C VAL A 177 -34.39 8.74 -22.07
N ILE A 178 -35.06 8.70 -20.91
CA ILE A 178 -36.41 8.12 -20.78
C ILE A 178 -37.44 8.93 -21.59
N LEU A 179 -37.38 10.26 -21.52
CA LEU A 179 -38.28 11.13 -22.27
C LEU A 179 -38.06 10.98 -23.78
N ASP A 180 -36.82 10.92 -24.23
CA ASP A 180 -36.48 10.69 -25.64
C ASP A 180 -36.97 9.33 -26.13
N ALA A 181 -36.89 8.29 -25.29
CA ALA A 181 -37.44 6.97 -25.59
C ALA A 181 -38.98 6.99 -25.67
N GLN A 182 -39.66 7.69 -24.75
CA GLN A 182 -41.13 7.80 -24.75
C GLN A 182 -41.68 8.63 -25.92
N GLN A 183 -40.91 9.62 -26.39
CA GLN A 183 -41.27 10.48 -27.51
C GLN A 183 -40.79 9.93 -28.87
N ASP A 184 -40.30 8.68 -28.90
CA ASP A 184 -39.79 7.99 -30.09
C ASP A 184 -38.66 8.76 -30.81
N ARG A 185 -37.87 9.54 -30.05
CA ARG A 185 -36.70 10.30 -30.54
C ARG A 185 -35.40 9.53 -30.40
N LEU A 186 -35.43 8.40 -29.69
CA LEU A 186 -34.26 7.57 -29.44
C LEU A 186 -33.91 6.73 -30.69
N LEU A 187 -32.73 6.97 -31.25
CA LEU A 187 -32.21 6.16 -32.35
C LEU A 187 -31.49 4.91 -31.83
N CYS A 188 -31.66 3.78 -32.53
CA CYS A 188 -30.93 2.55 -32.27
C CYS A 188 -29.46 2.70 -32.62
N GLU A 189 -28.58 2.21 -31.74
CA GLU A 189 -27.16 2.07 -32.05
C GLU A 189 -26.92 0.87 -32.98
N PRO A 190 -25.88 0.90 -33.83
CA PRO A 190 -25.59 -0.18 -34.76
C PRO A 190 -25.44 -1.54 -34.07
N GLY A 191 -26.21 -2.54 -34.50
CA GLY A 191 -26.16 -3.89 -33.94
C GLY A 191 -26.92 -4.08 -32.63
N MET A 192 -27.69 -3.08 -32.18
CA MET A 192 -28.54 -3.16 -30.99
C MET A 192 -30.01 -2.92 -31.34
N THR A 193 -30.91 -3.59 -30.62
CA THR A 193 -32.33 -3.24 -30.61
C THR A 193 -32.55 -1.89 -29.89
N LEU A 194 -33.72 -1.29 -30.06
CA LEU A 194 -34.07 -0.02 -29.39
C LEU A 194 -34.01 -0.16 -27.86
N ARG A 195 -34.49 -1.30 -27.32
CA ARG A 195 -34.44 -1.60 -25.88
C ARG A 195 -33.01 -1.77 -25.39
N GLU A 196 -32.18 -2.51 -26.13
CA GLU A 196 -30.76 -2.68 -25.77
C GLU A 196 -30.00 -1.34 -25.83
N THR A 197 -30.33 -0.48 -26.81
CA THR A 197 -29.75 0.86 -26.91
C THR A 197 -30.15 1.75 -25.72
N PHE A 198 -31.41 1.66 -25.29
CA PHE A 198 -31.88 2.36 -24.10
C PHE A 198 -31.14 1.88 -22.84
N GLU A 199 -31.10 0.56 -22.60
CA GLU A 199 -30.40 -0.03 -21.46
C GLU A 199 -28.90 0.33 -21.48
N TYR A 200 -28.27 0.29 -22.64
CA TYR A 200 -26.86 0.69 -22.79
C TYR A 200 -26.63 2.15 -22.41
N LYS A 201 -27.48 3.08 -22.90
CA LYS A 201 -27.37 4.51 -22.58
C LYS A 201 -27.63 4.77 -21.09
N VAL A 202 -28.64 4.14 -20.50
CA VAL A 202 -28.91 4.28 -19.05
C VAL A 202 -27.75 3.73 -18.22
N ASN A 203 -27.24 2.54 -18.53
CA ASN A 203 -26.11 1.93 -17.81
C ASN A 203 -24.79 2.72 -17.95
N ARG A 204 -24.66 3.57 -18.97
CA ARG A 204 -23.49 4.41 -19.15
C ARG A 204 -23.54 5.67 -18.27
N GLU A 205 -24.74 6.18 -17.98
CA GLU A 205 -24.92 7.38 -17.15
C GLU A 205 -25.03 7.06 -15.64
N LEU A 206 -25.24 5.78 -15.28
CA LEU A 206 -25.26 5.25 -13.91
C LEU A 206 -23.86 4.86 -13.41
#